data_AF-A0A6A6FGY3-F1
#
_entry.id   AF-A0A6A6FGY3-F1
#
_cell.length_a   1.000
_cell.length_b   1.000
_cell.length_c   1.000
_cell.angle_alpha   90.00
_cell.angle_beta   90.00
_cell.angle_gamma   90.00
#
_symmetry.space_group_name_H-M   'P 1'
#
loop_
_entity.id
_entity.type
_entity.pdbx_description
1 polymer ?
#
loop_
_entity_poly.entity_id
_entity_poly.type
_entity_poly.pdbx_seq_one_letter_code
_entity_poly.pdbx_strand_id
1 'polypeptide(L)'
;AIRSANQDRLCTLLLEIVTTIPAAAALAEERLQILIQAHDRSDMRPSERKAYEMCQNCKEEYSVENNYRGSCVYHNGNKIVNYDSEIWTDHDDACHGPPEAHENDPCYEEGFFWGCCEEPIDSAGCVVSRHEP
;
A
#
# COMPACT_ATOMS: atom_id res chain seq x y z
N ALA A 1 -4.41 7.40 -25.39
CA ALA A 1 -4.71 8.51 -24.47
C ALA A 1 -4.88 7.98 -23.05
N ILE A 2 -6.01 7.35 -22.69
CA ILE A 2 -6.26 6.87 -21.31
C ILE A 2 -5.23 5.81 -20.88
N ARG A 3 -5.05 4.73 -21.67
CA ARG A 3 -4.11 3.63 -21.34
C ARG A 3 -2.62 4.00 -21.39
N SER A 4 -2.30 5.20 -21.87
CA SER A 4 -0.92 5.65 -22.09
C SER A 4 -0.55 6.84 -21.20
N ALA A 5 -1.47 7.32 -20.37
CA ALA A 5 -1.25 8.40 -19.42
C ALA A 5 -0.79 7.84 -18.07
N ASN A 6 -0.01 8.62 -17.32
CA ASN A 6 0.35 8.26 -15.95
C ASN A 6 -0.87 8.39 -15.01
N GLN A 7 -0.78 7.74 -13.85
CA GLN A 7 -1.87 7.68 -12.88
C GLN A 7 -2.29 9.07 -12.38
N ASP A 8 -1.33 9.95 -12.04
CA ASP A 8 -1.64 11.30 -11.53
C ASP A 8 -2.46 12.14 -12.52
N ARG A 9 -2.12 12.08 -13.81
CA ARG A 9 -2.86 12.81 -14.85
C ARG A 9 -4.25 12.22 -15.06
N LEU A 10 -4.38 10.89 -14.97
CA LEU A 10 -5.69 10.22 -15.04
C LEU A 10 -6.57 10.58 -13.85
N CYS A 11 -6.02 10.57 -12.63
CA CYS A 11 -6.73 10.98 -11.42
C CYS A 11 -7.16 12.44 -11.50
N THR A 12 -6.26 13.34 -11.93
CA THR A 12 -6.58 14.76 -12.10
C THR A 12 -7.72 14.97 -13.09
N LEU A 13 -7.66 14.32 -14.26
CA LEU A 13 -8.72 14.41 -15.27
C LEU A 13 -10.04 13.80 -14.76
N LEU A 14 -9.99 12.68 -14.04
CA LEU A 14 -11.18 12.06 -13.48
C LEU A 14 -11.84 12.99 -12.45
N LEU A 15 -11.05 13.62 -11.56
CA LEU A 15 -11.51 14.62 -10.60
C LEU A 15 -12.17 15.82 -11.30
N GLU A 16 -11.57 16.32 -12.39
CA GLU A 16 -12.16 17.39 -13.20
C GLU A 16 -13.50 16.97 -13.82
N ILE A 17 -13.58 15.75 -14.37
CA ILE A 17 -14.80 15.21 -14.97
C ILE A 17 -15.93 15.08 -13.95
N VAL A 18 -15.65 14.49 -12.77
CA VAL A 18 -16.69 14.31 -11.73
C VAL A 18 -17.11 15.63 -11.10
N THR A 19 -16.21 16.60 -10.97
CA THR A 19 -16.57 17.94 -10.44
C THR A 19 -17.37 18.77 -11.45
N THR A 20 -17.19 18.53 -12.76
CA THR A 20 -17.86 19.30 -13.81
C THR A 20 -19.18 18.69 -14.25
N ILE A 21 -19.32 17.35 -14.21
CA ILE A 21 -20.46 16.62 -14.78
C ILE A 21 -21.20 15.86 -13.66
N PRO A 22 -22.38 16.33 -13.22
CA PRO A 22 -23.14 15.68 -12.13
C PRO A 22 -23.47 14.21 -12.38
N ALA A 23 -23.76 13.82 -13.62
CA ALA A 23 -24.00 12.42 -13.96
C ALA A 23 -22.74 11.56 -13.82
N ALA A 24 -21.56 12.13 -14.07
CA ALA A 24 -20.29 11.43 -13.86
C ALA A 24 -19.95 11.31 -12.37
N ALA A 25 -20.27 12.33 -11.56
CA ALA A 25 -20.18 12.25 -10.10
C ALA A 25 -21.03 11.11 -9.54
N ALA A 26 -22.32 11.04 -9.92
CA ALA A 26 -23.21 9.97 -9.48
C ALA A 26 -22.70 8.58 -9.89
N LEU A 27 -22.18 8.45 -11.12
CA LEU A 27 -21.59 7.19 -11.58
C LEU A 27 -20.31 6.84 -10.82
N ALA A 28 -19.46 7.82 -10.52
CA ALA A 28 -18.25 7.61 -9.74
C ALA A 28 -18.60 7.21 -8.30
N GLU A 29 -19.57 7.86 -7.66
CA GLU A 29 -20.08 7.50 -6.33
C GLU A 29 -20.68 6.09 -6.30
N GLU A 30 -21.46 5.71 -7.31
CA GLU A 30 -22.02 4.35 -7.45
C GLU A 30 -20.91 3.29 -7.60
N ARG A 31 -19.85 3.59 -8.36
CA ARG A 31 -18.86 2.59 -8.78
C ARG A 31 -17.60 2.54 -7.93
N LEU A 32 -17.20 3.64 -7.31
CA LEU A 32 -16.01 3.78 -6.46
C LEU A 32 -16.39 3.74 -4.97
N GLN A 33 -17.41 2.97 -4.56
CA GLN A 33 -17.89 2.86 -3.18
C GLN A 33 -16.81 2.37 -2.19
N ILE A 34 -15.90 3.27 -1.83
CA ILE A 34 -15.02 3.22 -0.68
C ILE A 34 -15.62 4.19 0.33
N LEU A 35 -16.58 3.74 1.13
CA LEU A 35 -17.04 4.53 2.27
C LEU A 35 -15.98 4.47 3.38
N ILE A 36 -14.84 5.16 3.27
CA ILE A 36 -14.06 5.48 4.48
C ILE A 36 -14.87 6.52 5.26
N GLN A 37 -15.76 6.06 6.14
CA GLN A 37 -16.26 6.87 7.22
C GLN A 37 -15.30 6.71 8.40
N ALA A 38 -14.40 7.68 8.56
CA ALA A 38 -13.81 7.99 9.85
C ALA A 38 -14.54 9.23 10.40
N HIS A 39 -15.04 9.10 11.65
CA HIS A 39 -15.92 10.02 12.39
C HIS A 39 -17.37 10.07 11.86
N ASP A 40 -18.37 9.49 12.52
CA ASP A 40 -18.74 9.69 13.92
C ASP A 40 -19.65 8.53 14.41
N ARG A 41 -19.64 8.31 15.73
CA ARG A 41 -20.42 7.26 16.40
C ARG A 41 -21.89 7.68 16.52
N SER A 42 -22.82 6.99 15.86
CA SER A 42 -24.07 6.51 16.46
C SER A 42 -24.94 5.68 15.50
N ASP A 43 -25.64 4.71 16.10
CA ASP A 43 -26.77 3.93 15.59
C ASP A 43 -26.55 2.94 14.44
N MET A 44 -26.74 1.66 14.77
CA MET A 44 -26.78 0.54 13.83
C MET A 44 -27.84 0.77 12.74
N ARG A 45 -27.37 1.10 11.55
CA ARG A 45 -28.10 0.94 10.28
C ARG A 45 -27.43 -0.19 9.49
N PRO A 46 -28.15 -0.83 8.53
CA PRO A 46 -27.64 -2.00 7.81
C PRO A 46 -26.27 -1.64 7.24
N SER A 47 -25.25 -2.39 7.64
CA SER A 47 -23.89 -2.19 7.16
C SER A 47 -23.91 -2.27 5.64
N GLU A 48 -23.86 -1.10 4.99
CA GLU A 48 -23.44 -0.98 3.59
C GLU A 48 -22.00 -1.48 3.57
N ARG A 49 -21.83 -2.80 3.47
CA ARG A 49 -20.51 -3.41 3.35
C ARG A 49 -19.86 -2.77 2.13
N LYS A 50 -18.74 -2.09 2.34
CA LYS A 50 -18.02 -1.41 1.27
C LYS A 50 -17.69 -2.44 0.19
N ALA A 51 -17.89 -2.10 -1.08
CA ALA A 51 -17.51 -3.00 -2.16
C ALA A 51 -15.98 -3.20 -2.20
N TYR A 52 -15.24 -2.17 -1.78
CA TYR A 52 -13.79 -2.16 -1.67
C TYR A 52 -13.32 -1.60 -0.32
N GLU A 53 -12.22 -2.14 0.19
CA GLU A 53 -11.56 -1.73 1.42
C GLU A 53 -10.03 -1.65 1.21
N MET A 54 -9.34 -0.91 2.08
CA MET A 54 -7.88 -0.83 2.06
C MET A 54 -7.32 -1.85 3.05
N CYS A 55 -6.39 -2.70 2.63
CA CYS A 55 -5.83 -3.71 3.52
C CYS A 55 -4.85 -3.08 4.52
N GLN A 56 -5.04 -3.29 5.83
CA GLN A 56 -4.10 -2.81 6.85
C GLN A 56 -2.72 -3.48 6.76
N ASN A 57 -2.62 -4.64 6.12
CA ASN A 57 -1.38 -5.42 6.01
C ASN A 57 -0.58 -5.03 4.75
N CYS A 58 -1.10 -5.34 3.55
CA CYS A 58 -0.39 -5.06 2.29
C CYS A 58 -0.57 -3.63 1.75
N LYS A 59 -1.46 -2.82 2.35
CA LYS A 59 -1.78 -1.44 1.90
C LYS A 59 -2.34 -1.35 0.47
N GLU A 60 -2.89 -2.45 -0.04
CA GLU A 60 -3.59 -2.50 -1.33
C GLU A 60 -5.11 -2.45 -1.12
N GLU A 61 -5.80 -1.81 -2.06
CA GLU A 61 -7.25 -1.88 -2.15
C GLU A 61 -7.68 -3.29 -2.57
N TYR A 62 -8.72 -3.82 -1.94
CA TYR A 62 -9.26 -5.13 -2.25
C TYR A 62 -10.78 -5.11 -2.30
N SER A 63 -11.36 -5.97 -3.14
CA SER A 63 -12.80 -6.20 -3.19
C SER A 63 -13.22 -7.12 -2.04
N VAL A 64 -14.19 -6.69 -1.23
CA VAL A 64 -14.71 -7.48 -0.11
C VAL A 64 -15.37 -8.78 -0.58
N GLU A 65 -15.99 -8.76 -1.77
CA GLU A 65 -16.58 -9.95 -2.39
C GLU A 65 -15.52 -10.95 -2.87
N ASN A 66 -14.38 -10.46 -3.36
CA ASN A 66 -13.31 -11.28 -3.94
C ASN A 66 -12.09 -11.45 -3.00
N ASN A 67 -12.33 -11.55 -1.68
CA ASN A 67 -11.27 -11.73 -0.69
C ASN A 67 -11.13 -13.19 -0.24
N TYR A 68 -10.21 -13.92 -0.88
CA TYR A 68 -9.90 -15.31 -0.56
C TYR A 68 -8.54 -15.44 0.13
N ARG A 69 -8.30 -16.58 0.79
CA ARG A 69 -7.00 -16.84 1.41
C ARG A 69 -5.96 -16.96 0.29
N GLY A 70 -4.94 -16.11 0.32
CA GLY A 70 -3.99 -15.98 -0.78
C GLY A 70 -4.07 -14.67 -1.53
N SER A 71 -5.16 -13.90 -1.35
CA SER A 71 -5.29 -12.58 -1.98
C SER A 71 -4.34 -11.55 -1.34
N CYS A 72 -4.05 -11.68 -0.05
CA CYS A 72 -3.11 -10.78 0.64
C CYS A 72 -1.79 -11.51 0.91
N VAL A 73 -0.71 -10.94 0.39
CA VAL A 73 0.66 -11.41 0.61
C VAL A 73 1.49 -10.22 1.09
N TYR A 74 2.10 -10.33 2.27
CA TYR A 74 2.83 -9.22 2.89
C TYR A 74 3.91 -9.72 3.85
N HIS A 75 4.82 -8.83 4.22
CA HIS A 75 5.77 -9.03 5.31
C HIS A 75 5.25 -8.37 6.58
N ASN A 76 5.26 -9.08 7.71
CA ASN A 76 4.84 -8.56 9.00
C ASN A 76 6.03 -8.15 9.90
N GLY A 77 7.26 -8.34 9.41
CA GLY A 77 8.48 -7.91 10.09
C GLY A 77 8.92 -6.52 9.66
N ASN A 78 9.82 -5.93 10.42
CA ASN A 78 10.49 -4.69 10.04
C ASN A 78 11.70 -4.98 9.14
N LYS A 79 12.18 -3.95 8.43
CA LYS A 79 13.47 -4.03 7.74
C LYS A 79 14.60 -4.10 8.78
N ILE A 80 15.56 -5.00 8.58
CA ILE A 80 16.73 -5.18 9.45
C ILE A 80 17.98 -5.00 8.60
N VAL A 81 18.97 -4.29 9.14
CA VAL A 81 20.26 -4.07 8.49
C VAL A 81 20.99 -5.40 8.33
N ASN A 82 21.37 -5.71 7.10
CA ASN A 82 22.27 -6.80 6.76
C ASN A 82 23.72 -6.32 6.86
N TYR A 83 24.31 -6.32 8.06
CA TYR A 83 25.69 -5.87 8.29
C TYR A 83 26.76 -6.67 7.51
N ASP A 84 26.41 -7.84 6.97
CA ASP A 84 27.28 -8.65 6.11
C ASP A 84 27.19 -8.25 4.61
N SER A 85 26.31 -7.31 4.25
CA SER A 85 26.13 -6.83 2.87
C SER A 85 27.29 -5.92 2.44
N GLU A 86 27.75 -6.11 1.20
CA GLU A 86 28.90 -5.38 0.65
C GLU A 86 28.70 -3.86 0.67
N ILE A 87 27.45 -3.39 0.56
CA ILE A 87 27.08 -1.98 0.57
C ILE A 87 27.51 -1.23 1.85
N TRP A 88 27.69 -1.95 2.96
CA TRP A 88 28.12 -1.36 4.23
C TRP A 88 29.63 -1.41 4.47
N THR A 89 30.40 -2.09 3.60
CA THR A 89 31.85 -2.31 3.81
C THR A 89 32.63 -1.01 3.94
N ASP A 90 32.30 -0.02 3.09
CA ASP A 90 32.94 1.30 3.06
C ASP A 90 32.04 2.40 3.65
N HIS A 91 30.96 2.03 4.33
CA HIS A 91 30.02 2.98 4.90
C HIS A 91 30.62 3.64 6.14
N ASP A 92 30.63 4.98 6.16
CA ASP A 92 31.08 5.78 7.30
C ASP A 92 29.89 6.46 7.98
N ASP A 93 29.50 5.92 9.14
CA ASP A 93 28.42 6.44 9.97
C ASP A 93 28.57 7.94 10.32
N ALA A 94 29.80 8.43 10.45
CA ALA A 94 30.04 9.84 10.78
C ALA A 94 29.74 10.79 9.60
N CYS A 95 29.86 10.29 8.37
CA CYS A 95 29.57 11.05 7.15
C CYS A 95 28.13 10.85 6.65
N HIS A 96 27.61 9.62 6.73
CA HIS A 96 26.37 9.22 6.08
C HIS A 96 25.22 8.96 7.07
N GLY A 97 25.51 8.86 8.37
CA GLY A 97 24.56 8.42 9.39
C GLY A 97 24.58 6.90 9.56
N PRO A 98 23.92 6.36 10.60
CA PRO A 98 23.89 4.93 10.83
C PRO A 98 23.12 4.19 9.71
N PRO A 99 23.46 2.93 9.38
CA PRO A 99 22.78 2.14 8.35
C PRO A 99 21.25 2.16 8.47
N GLU A 100 20.70 2.11 9.68
CA GLU A 100 19.25 2.15 9.93
C GLU A 100 18.56 3.42 9.37
N ALA A 101 19.29 4.53 9.24
CA ALA A 101 18.74 5.77 8.66
C ALA A 101 18.42 5.63 7.16
N HIS A 102 18.94 4.60 6.49
CA HIS A 102 18.79 4.35 5.06
C HIS A 102 17.70 3.31 4.73
N GLU A 103 16.88 2.87 5.70
CA GLU A 103 15.89 1.79 5.51
C GLU A 103 14.88 2.01 4.37
N ASN A 104 14.61 3.26 4.01
CA ASN A 104 13.65 3.65 2.96
C ASN A 104 14.34 4.26 1.73
N ASP A 105 15.67 4.19 1.65
CA ASP A 105 16.45 4.63 0.50
C ASP A 105 16.62 3.46 -0.49
N PRO A 106 16.09 3.54 -1.72
CA PRO A 106 16.26 2.51 -2.74
C PRO A 106 17.73 2.19 -3.06
N CYS A 107 18.66 3.14 -2.85
CA CYS A 107 20.08 2.91 -3.10
C CYS A 107 20.70 1.93 -2.10
N TYR A 108 20.06 1.73 -0.94
CA TYR A 108 20.56 0.88 0.14
C TYR A 108 19.73 -0.39 0.34
N GLU A 109 18.81 -0.72 -0.57
CA GLU A 109 17.87 -1.84 -0.40
C GLU A 109 18.56 -3.20 -0.17
N GLU A 110 19.68 -3.45 -0.87
CA GLU A 110 20.52 -4.65 -0.73
C GLU A 110 21.18 -4.76 0.66
N GLY A 111 21.21 -3.65 1.40
CA GLY A 111 21.70 -3.53 2.76
C GLY A 111 20.70 -3.98 3.82
N PHE A 112 19.49 -4.42 3.44
CA PHE A 112 18.44 -4.82 4.37
C PHE A 112 17.78 -6.15 3.98
N PHE A 113 17.18 -6.82 4.97
CA PHE A 113 16.26 -7.94 4.78
C PHE A 113 15.01 -7.77 5.64
N TRP A 114 13.97 -8.55 5.35
CA TRP A 114 12.77 -8.59 6.17
C TRP A 114 12.99 -9.43 7.42
N GLY A 115 12.84 -8.82 8.61
CA GLY A 115 13.03 -9.53 9.88
C GLY A 115 12.05 -10.67 10.17
N CYS A 116 11.00 -10.83 9.37
CA CYS A 116 10.03 -11.93 9.52
C CYS A 116 10.45 -13.23 8.81
N CYS A 117 11.30 -13.16 7.79
CA CYS A 117 11.69 -14.32 6.99
C CYS A 117 13.15 -14.30 6.50
N GLU A 118 13.90 -13.23 6.79
CA GLU A 118 15.28 -13.00 6.38
C GLU A 118 15.48 -12.96 4.85
N GLU A 119 14.39 -12.80 4.09
CA GLU A 119 14.45 -12.61 2.65
C GLU A 119 14.79 -11.15 2.29
N PRO A 120 15.38 -10.90 1.10
CA PRO A 120 15.65 -9.56 0.58
C PRO A 120 14.43 -8.65 0.58
N ILE A 121 14.63 -7.32 0.62
CA ILE A 121 13.51 -6.35 0.70
C ILE A 121 12.57 -6.42 -0.52
N ASP A 122 13.08 -6.76 -1.69
CA ASP A 122 12.33 -6.91 -2.94
C ASP A 122 11.58 -8.25 -3.06
N SER A 123 11.74 -9.15 -2.08
CA SER A 123 11.03 -10.43 -2.05
C SER A 123 9.53 -10.28 -1.82
N ALA A 124 8.77 -11.25 -2.36
CA ALA A 124 7.34 -11.36 -2.07
C ALA A 124 7.10 -11.62 -0.57
N GLY A 125 5.97 -11.12 -0.05
CA GLY A 125 5.57 -11.29 1.34
C GLY A 125 5.58 -12.74 1.84
N CYS A 126 6.08 -12.97 3.05
CA CYS A 126 6.11 -14.31 3.64
C CYS A 126 4.81 -14.72 4.34
N VAL A 127 3.88 -13.78 4.57
CA VAL A 127 2.58 -14.03 5.19
C VAL A 127 1.51 -14.08 4.12
N VAL A 128 0.73 -15.17 4.10
CA VAL A 128 -0.35 -15.39 3.13
C VAL A 128 -1.69 -15.47 3.88
N SER A 129 -2.56 -14.49 3.63
CA SER A 129 -3.85 -14.35 4.33
C SER A 129 -4.97 -13.89 3.39
N ARG A 130 -6.13 -13.63 3.99
CA ARG A 130 -7.14 -12.74 3.40
C ARG A 130 -6.72 -11.30 3.68
N HIS A 131 -7.17 -10.35 2.86
CA HIS A 131 -7.05 -8.94 3.22
C HIS A 131 -7.89 -8.66 4.47
N GLU A 132 -7.45 -7.71 5.27
CA GLU A 132 -8.14 -7.23 6.46
C GLU A 132 -8.16 -5.70 6.42
N PRO A 133 -9.29 -5.04 6.72
CA PRO A 133 -9.38 -3.58 6.74
C PRO A 133 -8.56 -2.95 7.87
#